data_AF-A0A842SSN5-F1
#
_entry.id   AF-A0A842SSN5-F1
#
_cell.length_a   1.000
_cell.length_b   1.000
_cell.length_c   1.000
_cell.angle_alpha   90.00
_cell.angle_beta   90.00
_cell.angle_gamma   90.00
#
_symmetry.space_group_name_H-M   'P 1'
#
loop_
_entity.id
_entity.type
_entity.pdbx_description
1 polymer ?
#
loop_
_entity_poly.entity_id
_entity_poly.type
_entity_poly.pdbx_seq_one_letter_code
_entity_poly.pdbx_strand_id
1 'polypeptide(L)'
;SYQKGWQSVDEYLKQTAIVNPHVTIIYTNPKAEQFIFPRAIEELPELPKEIKPHPYGVELGMLLKMLQWTESNTVKAFLQKEFSRVSAKGADEILENARVNPKAKPKKLAREEAEKLIKGIRETKLMMPPTDCISPIGEEALIKGLKKEINAEFYAACTRPPAVYRGNPFQIEAAIAYGGNQSTERAAMVMRFANKVPLLYQQGACAATESIAKTSWKGYGLQQSNGNLPQGPVTIVVHMASGWVPFTSEAKEALAHYPEIVKEVKLGLQEVGRKLSKYTLKKRRVGDELKKRSYIEKYIPHLAAALKDLLELSDGQEGIVEDELKRLLEKERGQVEDMEFDASKNKEYDEEFATIGKEEERAGDDA
;
A
#
# COMPACT_ATOMS: atom_id res chain seq x y z
N SER A 1 -14.22 21.17 -20.17
CA SER A 1 -14.38 19.79 -20.67
C SER A 1 -14.14 18.84 -19.51
N TYR A 2 -14.89 17.76 -19.40
CA TYR A 2 -14.66 16.71 -18.43
C TYR A 2 -13.62 15.74 -19.01
N GLN A 3 -12.50 15.56 -18.30
CA GLN A 3 -11.39 14.72 -18.74
C GLN A 3 -11.40 13.42 -17.93
N LYS A 4 -11.55 12.30 -18.62
CA LYS A 4 -11.36 10.96 -18.05
C LYS A 4 -9.85 10.63 -17.99
N GLY A 5 -9.44 9.74 -17.09
CA GLY A 5 -8.07 9.24 -16.99
C GLY A 5 -7.56 9.11 -15.57
N TRP A 6 -6.26 8.81 -15.43
CA TRP A 6 -5.59 8.53 -14.14
C TRP A 6 -5.59 9.69 -13.14
N GLN A 7 -5.80 10.90 -13.64
CA GLN A 7 -5.86 12.13 -12.84
C GLN A 7 -7.27 12.73 -12.87
N SER A 8 -8.29 11.92 -13.18
CA SER A 8 -9.69 12.37 -13.18
C SER A 8 -10.31 12.28 -11.78
N VAL A 9 -11.45 12.95 -11.65
CA VAL A 9 -12.31 12.87 -10.45
C VAL A 9 -12.80 11.43 -10.22
N ASP A 10 -13.02 10.68 -11.29
CA ASP A 10 -13.50 9.29 -11.21
C ASP A 10 -12.46 8.39 -10.57
N GLU A 11 -11.19 8.54 -10.97
CA GLU A 11 -10.09 7.81 -10.38
C GLU A 11 -9.86 8.21 -8.91
N TYR A 12 -10.04 9.50 -8.58
CA TYR A 12 -10.00 9.96 -7.19
C TYR A 12 -11.08 9.27 -6.34
N LEU A 13 -12.32 9.19 -6.83
CA LEU A 13 -13.42 8.56 -6.12
C LEU A 13 -13.23 7.04 -6.01
N LYS A 14 -12.75 6.40 -7.08
CA LYS A 14 -12.40 4.97 -7.08
C LYS A 14 -11.34 4.68 -6.03
N GLN A 15 -10.23 5.42 -6.02
CA GLN A 15 -9.17 5.24 -5.01
C GLN A 15 -9.66 5.57 -3.60
N THR A 16 -10.55 6.56 -3.44
CA THR A 16 -11.18 6.88 -2.15
C THR A 16 -12.03 5.73 -1.63
N ALA A 17 -12.77 5.03 -2.51
CA ALA A 17 -13.56 3.86 -2.15
C ALA A 17 -12.69 2.67 -1.70
N ILE A 18 -11.48 2.53 -2.25
CA ILE A 18 -10.51 1.49 -1.83
C ILE A 18 -10.04 1.72 -0.39
N VAL A 19 -9.65 2.95 -0.06
CA VAL A 19 -9.10 3.26 1.29
C VAL A 19 -10.15 3.52 2.35
N ASN A 20 -11.40 3.78 1.94
CA ASN A 20 -12.54 3.91 2.83
C ASN A 20 -13.58 2.82 2.53
N PRO A 21 -13.27 1.55 2.80
CA PRO A 21 -14.17 0.43 2.47
C PRO A 21 -15.48 0.46 3.28
N HIS A 22 -15.60 1.32 4.28
CA HIS A 22 -16.80 1.48 5.11
C HIS A 22 -17.84 2.43 4.51
N VAL A 23 -17.53 3.13 3.41
CA VAL A 23 -18.44 4.10 2.79
C VAL A 23 -19.04 3.57 1.49
N THR A 24 -20.29 3.97 1.22
CA THR A 24 -20.90 3.87 -0.11
C THR A 24 -20.82 5.24 -0.78
N ILE A 25 -20.23 5.31 -1.97
CA ILE A 25 -20.11 6.55 -2.75
C ILE A 25 -21.00 6.41 -3.99
N ILE A 26 -21.92 7.36 -4.19
CA ILE A 26 -22.74 7.46 -5.40
C ILE A 26 -22.38 8.78 -6.06
N TYR A 27 -21.92 8.71 -7.31
CA TYR A 27 -21.45 9.86 -8.06
C TYR A 27 -22.06 9.86 -9.45
N THR A 28 -22.55 11.00 -9.91
CA THR A 28 -23.00 11.19 -11.30
C THR A 28 -22.07 12.19 -11.95
N ASN A 29 -21.44 11.78 -13.04
CA ASN A 29 -20.50 12.65 -13.75
C ASN A 29 -21.22 13.66 -14.65
N PRO A 30 -20.52 14.66 -15.22
CA PRO A 30 -21.11 15.64 -16.13
C PRO A 30 -21.71 15.05 -17.43
N LYS A 31 -21.43 13.77 -17.75
CA LYS A 31 -22.04 13.04 -18.87
C LYS A 31 -23.33 12.29 -18.47
N ALA A 32 -23.82 12.50 -17.25
CA ALA A 32 -24.95 11.77 -16.66
C ALA A 32 -24.70 10.25 -16.47
N GLU A 33 -23.44 9.81 -16.49
CA GLU A 33 -23.06 8.45 -16.11
C GLU A 33 -23.05 8.38 -14.57
N GLN A 34 -23.84 7.48 -13.99
CA GLN A 34 -23.82 7.21 -12.56
C GLN A 34 -22.77 6.13 -12.26
N PHE A 35 -22.04 6.30 -11.16
CA PHE A 35 -21.08 5.35 -10.60
C PHE A 35 -21.47 5.08 -9.15
N ILE A 36 -21.51 3.80 -8.77
CA ILE A 36 -21.84 3.36 -7.43
C ILE A 36 -20.70 2.52 -6.90
N PHE A 37 -20.07 2.98 -5.82
CA PHE A 37 -19.02 2.27 -5.11
C PHE A 37 -19.59 1.80 -3.76
N PRO A 38 -20.13 0.57 -3.64
CA PRO A 38 -20.78 0.09 -2.41
C PRO A 38 -19.78 -0.14 -1.27
N ARG A 39 -20.17 0.03 0.00
CA ARG A 39 -19.28 -0.31 1.12
C ARG A 39 -18.94 -1.82 1.11
N ALA A 40 -17.70 -2.17 1.48
CA ALA A 40 -17.23 -3.55 1.67
C ALA A 40 -17.20 -3.98 3.15
N ILE A 41 -17.19 -3.03 4.08
CA ILE A 41 -17.25 -3.29 5.53
C ILE A 41 -18.31 -2.39 6.18
N GLU A 42 -18.84 -2.83 7.32
CA GLU A 42 -19.72 -2.02 8.17
C GLU A 42 -18.98 -1.37 9.34
N GLU A 43 -17.88 -1.97 9.77
CA GLU A 43 -17.09 -1.50 10.90
C GLU A 43 -16.38 -0.18 10.55
N LEU A 44 -16.54 0.80 11.43
CA LEU A 44 -15.90 2.10 11.31
C LEU A 44 -14.48 2.06 11.88
N PRO A 45 -13.52 2.76 11.26
CA PRO A 45 -12.17 2.85 11.80
C PRO A 45 -12.17 3.63 13.12
N GLU A 46 -11.22 3.30 14.00
CA GLU A 46 -11.03 4.02 15.25
C GLU A 46 -10.75 5.52 15.02
N LEU A 47 -11.41 6.38 15.81
CA LEU A 47 -11.23 7.81 15.71
C LEU A 47 -9.90 8.23 16.35
N PRO A 48 -9.06 9.00 15.64
CA PRO A 48 -7.81 9.49 16.20
C PRO A 48 -8.09 10.46 17.35
N LYS A 49 -7.27 10.39 18.40
CA LYS A 49 -7.35 11.31 19.54
C LYS A 49 -6.41 12.49 19.35
N GLU A 50 -6.85 13.67 19.76
CA GLU A 50 -6.00 14.85 19.75
C GLU A 50 -4.84 14.69 20.75
N ILE A 51 -3.63 15.04 20.31
CA ILE A 51 -2.44 15.00 21.14
C ILE A 51 -1.72 16.35 21.09
N LYS A 52 -1.02 16.65 22.19
CA LYS A 52 -0.11 17.78 22.24
C LYS A 52 1.12 17.52 21.38
N PRO A 53 1.72 18.58 20.80
CA PRO A 53 2.92 18.43 19.99
C PRO A 53 4.06 17.81 20.82
N HIS A 54 4.86 16.98 20.16
CA HIS A 54 6.07 16.45 20.76
C HIS A 54 7.22 17.46 20.62
N PRO A 55 8.11 17.63 21.62
CA PRO A 55 9.18 18.63 21.57
C PRO A 55 10.09 18.54 20.35
N TYR A 56 10.41 17.32 19.90
CA TYR A 56 11.25 17.10 18.70
C TYR A 56 10.64 17.62 17.40
N GLY A 57 9.33 17.84 17.33
CA GLY A 57 8.63 18.30 16.12
C GLY A 57 8.40 19.79 16.04
N VAL A 58 8.78 20.54 17.07
CA VAL A 58 8.52 21.98 17.13
C VAL A 58 9.73 22.76 16.63
N GLU A 59 9.48 23.62 15.65
CA GLU A 59 10.47 24.55 15.10
C GLU A 59 10.47 25.89 15.87
N LEU A 60 11.53 26.68 15.69
CA LEU A 60 11.74 27.93 16.42
C LEU A 60 10.54 28.89 16.35
N GLY A 61 9.98 29.09 15.16
CA GLY A 61 8.84 29.99 14.98
C GLY A 61 7.60 29.52 15.78
N MET A 62 7.34 28.22 15.79
CA MET A 62 6.22 27.65 16.55
C MET A 62 6.50 27.70 18.05
N LEU A 63 7.73 27.39 18.48
CA LEU A 63 8.13 27.48 19.88
C LEU A 63 7.94 28.90 20.44
N LEU A 64 8.37 29.93 19.68
CA LEU A 64 8.20 31.33 20.09
C LEU A 64 6.72 31.70 20.23
N LYS A 65 5.86 31.26 19.31
CA LYS A 65 4.40 31.46 19.42
C LYS A 65 3.83 30.75 20.65
N MET A 66 4.23 29.50 20.89
CA MET A 66 3.79 28.74 22.08
C MET A 66 4.23 29.41 23.39
N LEU A 67 5.46 29.95 23.45
CA LEU A 67 5.97 30.70 24.60
C LEU A 67 5.21 31.99 24.87
N GLN A 68 4.69 32.64 23.82
CA GLN A 68 3.86 33.86 23.95
C GLN A 68 2.43 33.53 24.40
N TRP A 69 1.84 32.45 23.89
CA TRP A 69 0.45 32.08 24.16
C TRP A 69 0.24 31.26 25.42
N THR A 70 1.28 30.59 25.94
CA THR A 70 1.11 29.76 27.14
C THR A 70 0.65 30.56 28.35
N GLU A 71 -0.17 29.91 29.18
CA GLU A 71 -0.58 30.38 30.50
C GLU A 71 0.44 30.03 31.59
N SER A 72 1.46 29.24 31.25
CA SER A 72 2.45 28.76 32.21
C SER A 72 3.32 29.91 32.72
N ASN A 73 3.49 30.00 34.03
CA ASN A 73 4.29 31.05 34.67
C ASN A 73 5.80 30.79 34.62
N THR A 74 6.22 29.54 34.40
CA THR A 74 7.63 29.12 34.36
C THR A 74 7.92 28.29 33.11
N VAL A 75 9.16 28.34 32.60
CA VAL A 75 9.58 27.54 31.44
C VAL A 75 9.48 26.04 31.74
N LYS A 76 9.80 25.62 32.98
CA LYS A 76 9.63 24.22 33.40
C LYS A 76 8.17 23.76 33.31
N ALA A 77 7.23 24.57 33.79
CA ALA A 77 5.80 24.24 33.69
C ALA A 77 5.31 24.25 32.25
N PHE A 78 5.80 25.18 31.42
CA PHE A 78 5.51 25.24 29.99
C PHE A 78 5.90 23.94 29.28
N LEU A 79 7.13 23.45 29.51
CA LEU A 79 7.62 22.22 28.89
C LEU A 79 6.78 20.99 29.24
N GLN A 80 6.25 20.93 30.47
CA GLN A 80 5.40 19.82 30.93
C GLN A 80 3.94 19.94 30.48
N LYS A 81 3.39 21.16 30.46
CA LYS A 81 1.98 21.40 30.16
C LYS A 81 1.71 21.40 28.67
N GLU A 82 2.56 22.01 27.85
CA GLU A 82 2.26 22.25 26.43
C GLU A 82 2.74 21.13 25.50
N PHE A 83 3.67 20.29 25.94
CA PHE A 83 4.21 19.20 25.13
C PHE A 83 3.73 17.83 25.61
N SER A 84 3.60 16.90 24.67
CA SER A 84 3.38 15.49 25.02
C SER A 84 4.69 14.86 25.50
N ARG A 85 4.57 13.91 26.44
CA ARG A 85 5.65 13.00 26.86
C ARG A 85 6.89 13.68 27.47
N VAL A 86 6.73 14.89 28.02
CA VAL A 86 7.75 15.57 28.83
C VAL A 86 7.45 15.40 30.31
N SER A 87 8.24 14.58 31.00
CA SER A 87 8.17 14.42 32.45
C SER A 87 8.87 15.58 33.17
N ALA A 88 8.66 15.71 34.49
CA ALA A 88 9.38 16.71 35.28
C ALA A 88 10.90 16.57 35.17
N LYS A 89 11.39 15.31 35.20
CA LYS A 89 12.81 14.99 34.99
C LYS A 89 13.29 15.36 33.60
N GLY A 90 12.51 15.02 32.55
CA GLY A 90 12.85 15.40 31.18
C GLY A 90 12.88 16.90 30.97
N ALA A 91 11.99 17.65 31.61
CA ALA A 91 12.01 19.12 31.59
C ALA A 91 13.27 19.69 32.26
N ASP A 92 13.70 19.12 33.39
CA ASP A 92 14.94 19.53 34.07
C ASP A 92 16.16 19.25 33.19
N GLU A 93 16.28 18.06 32.60
CA GLU A 93 17.36 17.70 31.67
C GLU A 93 17.43 18.63 30.45
N ILE A 94 16.27 18.97 29.85
CA ILE A 94 16.20 19.93 28.74
C ILE A 94 16.76 21.30 29.17
N LEU A 95 16.35 21.79 30.34
CA LEU A 95 16.73 23.10 30.85
C LEU A 95 18.22 23.17 31.24
N GLU A 96 18.76 22.09 31.80
CA GLU A 96 20.19 21.94 32.09
C GLU A 96 21.02 21.98 30.80
N ASN A 97 20.64 21.21 29.78
CA ASN A 97 21.31 21.20 28.48
C ASN A 97 21.20 22.56 27.77
N ALA A 98 20.04 23.21 27.84
CA ALA A 98 19.81 24.53 27.26
C ALA A 98 20.46 25.68 28.06
N ARG A 99 20.88 25.44 29.31
CA ARG A 99 21.35 26.46 30.26
C ARG A 99 20.34 27.61 30.45
N VAL A 100 19.06 27.26 30.51
CA VAL A 100 17.95 28.22 30.72
C VAL A 100 17.42 28.07 32.13
N ASN A 101 17.19 29.19 32.82
CA ASN A 101 16.69 29.18 34.19
C ASN A 101 15.27 28.55 34.23
N PRO A 102 15.03 27.48 35.01
CA PRO A 102 13.71 26.83 35.11
C PRO A 102 12.58 27.76 35.55
N LYS A 103 12.90 28.78 36.34
CA LYS A 103 11.95 29.77 36.88
C LYS A 103 11.77 31.00 35.98
N ALA A 104 12.45 31.05 34.84
CA ALA A 104 12.25 32.13 33.88
C ALA A 104 10.78 32.17 33.41
N LYS A 105 10.30 33.35 33.04
CA LYS A 105 8.94 33.52 32.51
C LYS A 105 8.94 33.19 31.01
N PRO A 106 8.09 32.27 30.52
CA PRO A 106 8.03 31.90 29.10
C PRO A 106 7.92 33.10 28.16
N LYS A 107 7.04 34.04 28.49
CA LYS A 107 6.76 35.27 27.70
C LYS A 107 7.94 36.26 27.63
N LYS A 108 8.96 36.11 28.48
CA LYS A 108 10.13 36.99 28.54
C LYS A 108 11.38 36.37 27.91
N LEU A 109 11.32 35.12 27.44
CA LEU A 109 12.46 34.46 26.82
C LEU A 109 12.86 35.18 25.53
N ALA A 110 14.14 35.50 25.41
CA ALA A 110 14.70 36.04 24.18
C ALA A 110 14.78 34.95 23.10
N ARG A 111 14.86 35.35 21.83
CA ARG A 111 15.02 34.42 20.70
C ARG A 111 16.22 33.49 20.86
N GLU A 112 17.35 34.03 21.32
CA GLU A 112 18.57 33.26 21.56
C GLU A 112 18.38 32.16 22.63
N GLU A 113 17.58 32.43 23.66
CA GLU A 113 17.27 31.44 24.69
C GLU A 113 16.32 30.36 24.16
N ALA A 114 15.37 30.71 23.28
CA ALA A 114 14.51 29.76 22.60
C ALA A 114 15.30 28.84 21.64
N GLU A 115 16.32 29.37 20.95
CA GLU A 115 17.23 28.57 20.13
C GLU A 115 18.05 27.58 20.98
N LYS A 116 18.54 28.02 22.16
CA LYS A 116 19.18 27.13 23.14
C LYS A 116 18.23 26.04 23.64
N LEU A 117 16.97 26.37 23.90
CA LEU A 117 15.95 25.37 24.28
C LEU A 117 15.77 24.29 23.22
N ILE A 118 15.68 24.65 21.93
CA ILE A 118 15.57 23.66 20.85
C ILE A 118 16.80 22.75 20.81
N LYS A 119 17.99 23.32 20.99
CA LYS A 119 19.22 22.53 21.05
C LYS A 119 19.19 21.56 22.24
N GLY A 120 18.81 22.04 23.43
CA GLY A 120 18.68 21.20 24.62
C GLY A 120 17.62 20.11 24.48
N ILE A 121 16.51 20.39 23.78
CA ILE A 121 15.51 19.39 23.44
C ILE A 121 16.13 18.26 22.61
N ARG A 122 16.87 18.58 21.54
CA ARG A 122 17.49 17.58 20.65
C ARG A 122 18.54 16.71 21.34
N GLU A 123 19.25 17.25 22.32
CA GLU A 123 20.28 16.53 23.09
C GLU A 123 19.67 15.62 24.16
N THR A 124 18.45 15.91 24.62
CA THR A 124 17.76 15.14 25.66
C THR A 124 17.05 13.93 25.05
N LYS A 125 17.10 12.77 25.71
CA LYS A 125 16.37 11.56 25.28
C LYS A 125 14.96 11.56 25.89
N LEU A 126 13.96 11.80 25.06
CA LEU A 126 12.55 11.83 25.46
C LEU A 126 11.82 10.53 25.10
N MET A 127 10.72 10.29 25.81
CA MET A 127 9.82 9.18 25.51
C MET A 127 9.13 9.42 24.16
N MET A 128 8.88 8.35 23.42
CA MET A 128 8.18 8.45 22.13
C MET A 128 6.79 9.09 22.26
N PRO A 129 6.35 9.87 21.25
CA PRO A 129 4.99 10.41 21.19
C PRO A 129 3.93 9.30 21.25
N PRO A 130 2.74 9.59 21.79
CA PRO A 130 1.62 8.66 21.76
C PRO A 130 1.19 8.35 20.32
N THR A 131 0.78 7.11 20.06
CA THR A 131 0.31 6.65 18.75
C THR A 131 -1.22 6.70 18.62
N ASP A 132 -1.96 7.11 19.66
CA ASP A 132 -3.42 7.16 19.63
C ASP A 132 -3.99 8.24 18.68
N CYS A 133 -3.11 9.09 18.12
CA CYS A 133 -3.47 10.14 17.19
C CYS A 133 -3.46 9.68 15.72
N ILE A 134 -3.10 8.43 15.44
CA ILE A 134 -3.12 7.87 14.08
C ILE A 134 -4.26 6.86 13.94
N SER A 135 -4.94 6.91 12.80
CA SER A 135 -6.04 6.01 12.44
C SER A 135 -5.67 5.31 11.13
N PRO A 136 -4.99 4.14 11.18
CA PRO A 136 -4.69 3.36 9.99
C PRO A 136 -5.98 2.83 9.34
N ILE A 137 -5.85 2.24 8.14
CA ILE A 137 -6.96 1.55 7.46
C ILE A 137 -7.10 0.14 8.02
N GLY A 138 -5.97 -0.55 8.24
CA GLY A 138 -5.89 -1.95 8.65
C GLY A 138 -5.71 -2.91 7.46
N GLU A 139 -5.00 -4.01 7.69
CA GLU A 139 -4.67 -4.99 6.64
C GLU A 139 -5.92 -5.59 5.99
N GLU A 140 -6.89 -6.04 6.79
CA GLU A 140 -8.10 -6.69 6.28
C GLU A 140 -8.99 -5.72 5.51
N ALA A 141 -9.20 -4.52 6.05
CA ALA A 141 -9.98 -3.48 5.41
C ALA A 141 -9.35 -3.06 4.07
N LEU A 142 -8.02 -2.91 4.03
CA LEU A 142 -7.31 -2.56 2.80
C LEU A 142 -7.40 -3.67 1.74
N ILE A 143 -7.33 -4.95 2.14
CA ILE A 143 -7.53 -6.09 1.23
C ILE A 143 -8.95 -6.10 0.67
N LYS A 144 -9.98 -5.91 1.52
CA LYS A 144 -11.39 -5.86 1.08
C LYS A 144 -11.64 -4.69 0.12
N GLY A 145 -11.08 -3.52 0.43
CA GLY A 145 -11.15 -2.35 -0.47
C GLY A 145 -10.51 -2.61 -1.83
N LEU A 146 -9.37 -3.32 -1.87
CA LEU A 146 -8.72 -3.70 -3.13
C LEU A 146 -9.50 -4.74 -3.91
N LYS A 147 -10.00 -5.79 -3.24
CA LYS A 147 -10.79 -6.85 -3.89
C LYS A 147 -12.04 -6.31 -4.56
N LYS A 148 -12.68 -5.33 -3.92
CA LYS A 148 -13.90 -4.69 -4.42
C LYS A 148 -13.67 -3.95 -5.75
N GLU A 149 -12.55 -3.25 -5.90
CA GLU A 149 -12.34 -2.30 -7.01
C GLU A 149 -11.37 -2.81 -8.09
N ILE A 150 -10.54 -3.80 -7.76
CA ILE A 150 -9.53 -4.37 -8.64
C ILE A 150 -9.71 -5.88 -8.62
N ASN A 151 -10.16 -6.47 -9.73
CA ASN A 151 -10.22 -7.93 -9.84
C ASN A 151 -8.83 -8.51 -10.19
N ALA A 152 -8.21 -9.14 -9.19
CA ALA A 152 -6.88 -9.70 -9.22
C ALA A 152 -6.89 -11.11 -8.60
N GLU A 153 -5.86 -11.89 -8.89
CA GLU A 153 -5.77 -13.28 -8.40
C GLU A 153 -5.24 -13.37 -6.96
N PHE A 154 -4.40 -12.42 -6.58
CA PHE A 154 -3.69 -12.44 -5.32
C PHE A 154 -3.67 -11.05 -4.68
N TYR A 155 -3.96 -11.01 -3.39
CA TYR A 155 -3.93 -9.80 -2.57
C TYR A 155 -3.10 -10.04 -1.32
N ALA A 156 -2.27 -9.08 -0.96
CA ALA A 156 -1.61 -9.06 0.33
C ALA A 156 -1.47 -7.62 0.83
N ALA A 157 -1.73 -7.41 2.12
CA ALA A 157 -1.46 -6.18 2.82
C ALA A 157 -0.49 -6.42 3.98
N CYS A 158 0.10 -5.33 4.49
CA CYS A 158 0.82 -5.29 5.75
C CYS A 158 0.63 -3.92 6.40
N THR A 159 0.46 -3.91 7.72
CA THR A 159 0.41 -2.71 8.55
C THR A 159 1.62 -2.73 9.47
N ARG A 160 2.57 -1.82 9.22
CA ARG A 160 3.82 -1.75 9.99
C ARG A 160 3.57 -1.21 11.40
N PRO A 161 4.44 -1.51 12.38
CA PRO A 161 4.37 -0.81 13.66
C PRO A 161 4.58 0.71 13.48
N PRO A 162 3.97 1.55 14.32
CA PRO A 162 4.17 2.99 14.25
C PRO A 162 5.64 3.36 14.45
N ALA A 163 6.10 4.32 13.64
CA ALA A 163 7.42 4.94 13.73
C ALA A 163 7.27 6.44 13.96
N VAL A 164 8.39 7.14 14.18
CA VAL A 164 8.38 8.58 14.49
C VAL A 164 9.35 9.28 13.56
N TYR A 165 8.90 10.37 12.93
CA TYR A 165 9.77 11.27 12.17
C TYR A 165 9.63 12.66 12.77
N ARG A 166 10.74 13.34 13.11
CA ARG A 166 10.73 14.67 13.75
C ARG A 166 9.68 14.80 14.87
N GLY A 167 9.55 13.82 15.76
CA GLY A 167 8.56 13.84 16.85
C GLY A 167 7.10 13.62 16.45
N ASN A 168 6.79 13.43 15.17
CA ASN A 168 5.45 13.10 14.68
C ASN A 168 5.34 11.58 14.49
N PRO A 169 4.40 10.90 15.18
CA PRO A 169 4.15 9.48 14.97
C PRO A 169 3.48 9.28 13.60
N PHE A 170 3.92 8.25 12.89
CA PHE A 170 3.34 7.84 11.63
C PHE A 170 3.33 6.32 11.52
N GLN A 171 2.46 5.79 10.66
CA GLN A 171 2.36 4.38 10.39
C GLN A 171 2.22 4.17 8.89
N ILE A 172 2.94 3.17 8.37
CA ILE A 172 2.91 2.82 6.96
C ILE A 172 2.17 1.52 6.76
N GLU A 173 1.27 1.52 5.79
CA GLU A 173 0.60 0.33 5.30
C GLU A 173 0.97 0.15 3.83
N ALA A 174 1.28 -1.08 3.44
CA ALA A 174 1.56 -1.41 2.05
C ALA A 174 0.67 -2.57 1.63
N ALA A 175 0.18 -2.53 0.40
CA ALA A 175 -0.58 -3.64 -0.17
C ALA A 175 -0.21 -3.88 -1.63
N ILE A 176 -0.50 -5.08 -2.10
CA ILE A 176 -0.24 -5.52 -3.47
C ILE A 176 -1.42 -6.34 -3.97
N ALA A 177 -1.84 -6.07 -5.21
CA ALA A 177 -2.82 -6.86 -5.94
C ALA A 177 -2.19 -7.33 -7.26
N TYR A 178 -2.11 -8.65 -7.48
CA TYR A 178 -1.38 -9.25 -8.59
C TYR A 178 -2.28 -10.12 -9.47
N GLY A 179 -2.09 -10.04 -10.79
CA GLY A 179 -2.82 -10.80 -11.80
C GLY A 179 -4.19 -10.21 -12.13
N GLY A 180 -5.06 -11.05 -12.69
CA GLY A 180 -6.42 -10.71 -13.10
C GLY A 180 -6.47 -9.79 -14.32
N ASN A 181 -7.40 -8.83 -14.31
CA ASN A 181 -7.66 -7.94 -15.46
C ASN A 181 -6.61 -6.82 -15.64
N GLN A 182 -5.47 -6.93 -14.96
CA GLN A 182 -4.40 -5.95 -15.01
C GLN A 182 -3.47 -6.21 -16.20
N SER A 183 -2.96 -5.14 -16.82
CA SER A 183 -2.07 -5.27 -17.98
C SER A 183 -0.71 -5.85 -17.58
N THR A 184 -0.23 -6.84 -18.33
CA THR A 184 1.06 -7.49 -18.10
C THR A 184 2.25 -6.69 -18.62
N GLU A 185 2.03 -5.80 -19.60
CA GLU A 185 3.09 -5.07 -20.31
C GLU A 185 3.34 -3.65 -19.76
N ARG A 186 2.43 -3.15 -18.92
CA ARG A 186 2.54 -1.81 -18.35
C ARG A 186 3.38 -1.80 -17.08
N ALA A 187 3.90 -0.62 -16.75
CA ALA A 187 4.43 -0.36 -15.43
C ALA A 187 3.33 -0.55 -14.37
N ALA A 188 3.73 -1.00 -13.20
CA ALA A 188 2.85 -1.23 -12.07
C ALA A 188 1.99 0.00 -11.77
N MET A 189 0.71 -0.23 -11.49
CA MET A 189 -0.18 0.80 -10.99
C MET A 189 0.23 1.16 -9.56
N VAL A 190 0.59 2.42 -9.32
CA VAL A 190 1.01 2.88 -8.00
C VAL A 190 -0.08 3.75 -7.40
N MET A 191 -0.70 3.27 -6.33
CA MET A 191 -1.67 4.03 -5.55
C MET A 191 -1.02 4.53 -4.27
N ARG A 192 -1.13 5.82 -4.01
CA ARG A 192 -0.48 6.49 -2.89
C ARG A 192 -1.53 7.18 -2.05
N PHE A 193 -1.46 6.99 -0.75
CA PHE A 193 -2.44 7.52 0.17
C PHE A 193 -1.77 8.20 1.36
N ALA A 194 -2.37 9.30 1.81
CA ALA A 194 -2.01 9.99 3.04
C ALA A 194 -3.29 10.24 3.84
N ASN A 195 -3.35 9.75 5.08
CA ASN A 195 -4.53 9.90 5.95
C ASN A 195 -5.86 9.56 5.25
N LYS A 196 -5.91 8.41 4.56
CA LYS A 196 -7.10 7.93 3.80
C LYS A 196 -7.51 8.82 2.63
N VAL A 197 -6.61 9.69 2.14
CA VAL A 197 -6.80 10.55 0.97
C VAL A 197 -5.88 10.08 -0.18
N PRO A 198 -6.40 9.86 -1.40
CA PRO A 198 -5.60 9.55 -2.58
C PRO A 198 -4.70 10.71 -3.01
N LEU A 199 -3.48 10.39 -3.42
CA LEU A 199 -2.50 11.32 -3.99
C LEU A 199 -2.30 11.02 -5.48
N LEU A 200 -3.01 11.73 -6.35
CA LEU A 200 -3.06 11.44 -7.79
C LEU A 200 -1.92 12.10 -8.57
N TYR A 201 -1.47 13.29 -8.16
CA TYR A 201 -0.52 14.07 -8.93
C TYR A 201 0.92 13.96 -8.40
N GLN A 202 1.89 14.46 -9.17
CA GLN A 202 3.30 14.56 -8.77
C GLN A 202 3.94 13.24 -8.30
N GLN A 203 3.59 12.12 -8.96
CA GLN A 203 4.11 10.80 -8.61
C GLN A 203 5.65 10.75 -8.56
N GLY A 204 6.33 11.45 -9.48
CA GLY A 204 7.79 11.50 -9.54
C GLY A 204 8.47 12.20 -8.36
N ALA A 205 7.77 13.08 -7.64
CA ALA A 205 8.30 13.81 -6.49
C ALA A 205 7.95 13.14 -5.14
N CYS A 206 7.32 11.96 -5.16
CA CYS A 206 6.85 11.31 -3.95
C CYS A 206 7.82 10.24 -3.43
N ALA A 207 8.13 10.32 -2.14
CA ALA A 207 8.95 9.33 -1.44
C ALA A 207 8.40 7.89 -1.55
N ALA A 208 7.08 7.71 -1.62
CA ALA A 208 6.48 6.38 -1.79
C ALA A 208 6.83 5.77 -3.16
N THR A 209 6.67 6.54 -4.25
CA THR A 209 7.03 6.09 -5.60
C THR A 209 8.51 5.76 -5.70
N GLU A 210 9.35 6.65 -5.18
CA GLU A 210 10.81 6.44 -5.19
C GLU A 210 11.19 5.17 -4.42
N SER A 211 10.53 4.92 -3.28
CA SER A 211 10.74 3.70 -2.48
C SER A 211 10.30 2.43 -3.23
N ILE A 212 9.22 2.50 -4.00
CA ILE A 212 8.77 1.41 -4.87
C ILE A 212 9.81 1.16 -5.98
N ALA A 213 10.26 2.21 -6.67
CA ALA A 213 11.24 2.08 -7.75
C ALA A 213 12.61 1.57 -7.24
N LYS A 214 13.04 1.96 -6.03
CA LYS A 214 14.28 1.50 -5.40
C LYS A 214 14.20 0.08 -4.83
N THR A 215 13.00 -0.46 -4.65
CA THR A 215 12.83 -1.84 -4.18
C THR A 215 13.09 -2.81 -5.33
N SER A 216 13.84 -3.88 -5.06
CA SER A 216 14.16 -4.90 -6.07
C SER A 216 13.01 -5.90 -6.20
N TRP A 217 12.18 -5.74 -7.23
CA TRP A 217 11.01 -6.59 -7.46
C TRP A 217 11.30 -7.86 -8.25
N LYS A 218 12.48 -7.94 -8.89
CA LYS A 218 12.95 -9.16 -9.57
C LYS A 218 12.95 -10.38 -8.66
N GLY A 219 13.39 -10.20 -7.41
CA GLY A 219 13.37 -11.25 -6.39
C GLY A 219 11.96 -11.70 -5.98
N TYR A 220 10.93 -10.92 -6.30
CA TYR A 220 9.53 -11.21 -5.98
C TYR A 220 8.72 -11.73 -7.18
N GLY A 221 9.38 -11.97 -8.33
CA GLY A 221 8.75 -12.53 -9.52
C GLY A 221 8.17 -11.49 -10.49
N LEU A 222 8.51 -10.21 -10.35
CA LEU A 222 8.15 -9.16 -11.30
C LEU A 222 9.33 -8.78 -12.20
N GLN A 223 9.04 -8.24 -13.37
CA GLN A 223 10.06 -7.67 -14.24
C GLN A 223 10.36 -6.23 -13.81
N GLN A 224 11.61 -5.77 -13.94
CA GLN A 224 11.98 -4.40 -13.57
C GLN A 224 13.29 -4.00 -14.26
N SER A 225 13.34 -2.80 -14.84
CA SER A 225 14.60 -2.16 -15.25
C SER A 225 15.15 -1.32 -14.09
N ASN A 226 16.48 -1.20 -13.98
CA ASN A 226 17.10 -0.56 -12.82
C ASN A 226 16.60 0.88 -12.63
N GLY A 227 16.12 1.20 -11.42
CA GLY A 227 15.63 2.54 -11.07
C GLY A 227 14.22 2.88 -11.54
N ASN A 228 13.56 1.98 -12.28
CA ASN A 228 12.19 2.16 -12.75
C ASN A 228 11.19 1.38 -11.90
N LEU A 229 9.90 1.70 -12.07
CA LEU A 229 8.81 0.90 -11.51
C LEU A 229 8.84 -0.53 -12.07
N PRO A 230 8.40 -1.53 -11.27
CA PRO A 230 8.23 -2.88 -11.78
C PRO A 230 7.19 -2.91 -12.91
N GLN A 231 7.35 -3.86 -13.83
CA GLN A 231 6.43 -4.15 -14.93
C GLN A 231 5.74 -5.48 -14.65
N GLY A 232 4.45 -5.54 -14.98
CA GLY A 232 3.60 -6.71 -14.77
C GLY A 232 2.19 -6.33 -14.32
N PRO A 233 1.29 -7.33 -14.22
CA PRO A 233 -0.10 -7.14 -13.83
C PRO A 233 -0.19 -6.93 -12.32
N VAL A 234 0.27 -5.77 -11.85
CA VAL A 234 0.40 -5.50 -10.42
C VAL A 234 0.02 -4.07 -10.06
N THR A 235 -0.76 -3.96 -8.99
CA THR A 235 -1.05 -2.71 -8.30
C THR A 235 -0.34 -2.73 -6.96
N ILE A 236 0.39 -1.66 -6.68
CA ILE A 236 1.13 -1.45 -5.43
C ILE A 236 0.52 -0.25 -4.73
N VAL A 237 0.10 -0.47 -3.49
CA VAL A 237 -0.49 0.54 -2.61
C VAL A 237 0.49 0.89 -1.51
N VAL A 238 0.65 2.18 -1.24
CA VAL A 238 1.33 2.69 -0.04
C VAL A 238 0.43 3.72 0.62
N HIS A 239 0.11 3.50 1.89
CA HIS A 239 -0.63 4.43 2.73
C HIS A 239 0.24 4.90 3.91
N MET A 240 0.23 6.21 4.16
CA MET A 240 0.82 6.81 5.34
C MET A 240 -0.27 7.43 6.22
N ALA A 241 -0.42 6.94 7.45
CA ALA A 241 -1.23 7.56 8.49
C ALA A 241 -0.31 8.37 9.42
N SER A 242 -0.62 9.64 9.66
CA SER A 242 0.16 10.49 10.56
C SER A 242 -0.66 11.68 11.05
N GLY A 243 -0.43 12.13 12.29
CA GLY A 243 -1.03 13.37 12.81
C GLY A 243 -0.57 14.61 12.02
N TRP A 244 0.63 14.54 11.44
CA TRP A 244 1.13 15.51 10.48
C TRP A 244 1.77 14.76 9.32
N VAL A 245 1.25 14.88 8.10
CA VAL A 245 1.88 14.29 6.91
C VAL A 245 2.87 15.29 6.31
N PRO A 246 4.12 14.91 6.04
CA PRO A 246 5.09 15.80 5.44
C PRO A 246 4.95 15.79 3.91
N PHE A 247 4.43 16.89 3.36
CA PHE A 247 4.30 17.07 1.92
C PHE A 247 5.49 17.84 1.33
N THR A 248 5.81 17.59 0.07
CA THR A 248 6.85 18.33 -0.67
C THR A 248 6.41 19.72 -1.09
N SER A 249 5.10 19.93 -1.25
CA SER A 249 4.49 21.19 -1.67
C SER A 249 3.18 21.44 -0.93
N GLU A 250 2.72 22.69 -0.97
CA GLU A 250 1.44 23.12 -0.39
C GLU A 250 0.22 22.46 -1.04
N ALA A 251 0.39 21.93 -2.26
CA ALA A 251 -0.64 21.17 -2.98
C ALA A 251 -0.96 19.82 -2.33
N LYS A 252 -0.10 19.32 -1.44
CA LYS A 252 -0.28 18.05 -0.71
C LYS A 252 -0.37 16.79 -1.59
N GLU A 253 0.30 16.79 -2.75
CA GLU A 253 0.23 15.70 -3.73
C GLU A 253 1.34 14.65 -3.60
N ALA A 254 2.39 14.93 -2.83
CA ALA A 254 3.55 14.04 -2.72
C ALA A 254 4.17 14.07 -1.32
N LEU A 255 4.54 12.89 -0.83
CA LEU A 255 5.22 12.70 0.45
C LEU A 255 6.70 13.10 0.33
N ALA A 256 7.20 13.82 1.33
CA ALA A 256 8.58 14.26 1.39
C ALA A 256 9.56 13.14 1.76
N HIS A 257 10.81 13.30 1.34
CA HIS A 257 11.87 12.29 1.43
C HIS A 257 12.60 12.30 2.78
N TYR A 258 11.91 11.92 3.85
CA TYR A 258 12.55 11.69 5.15
C TYR A 258 13.13 10.27 5.23
N PRO A 259 14.38 10.08 5.70
CA PRO A 259 15.02 8.76 5.81
C PRO A 259 14.19 7.74 6.60
N GLU A 260 13.53 8.18 7.67
CA GLU A 260 12.68 7.36 8.52
C GLU A 260 11.46 6.84 7.75
N ILE A 261 10.83 7.70 6.95
CA ILE A 261 9.66 7.35 6.13
C ILE A 261 10.07 6.41 5.01
N VAL A 262 11.12 6.74 4.25
CA VAL A 262 11.62 5.91 3.14
C VAL A 262 12.02 4.51 3.65
N LYS A 263 12.64 4.43 4.84
CA LYS A 263 12.99 3.17 5.47
C LYS A 263 11.74 2.33 5.78
N GLU A 264 10.73 2.89 6.45
CA GLU A 264 9.53 2.13 6.81
C GLU A 264 8.68 1.74 5.58
N VAL A 265 8.59 2.62 4.57
CA VAL A 265 7.94 2.28 3.29
C VAL A 265 8.66 1.10 2.64
N LYS A 266 10.00 1.13 2.56
CA LYS A 266 10.77 0.02 1.99
C LYS A 266 10.56 -1.29 2.76
N LEU A 267 10.51 -1.25 4.09
CA LEU A 267 10.26 -2.44 4.91
C LEU A 267 8.86 -3.02 4.67
N GLY A 268 7.83 -2.16 4.59
CA GLY A 268 6.46 -2.58 4.24
C GLY A 268 6.38 -3.21 2.85
N LEU A 269 7.00 -2.57 1.85
CA LEU A 269 7.05 -3.11 0.47
C LEU A 269 7.76 -4.46 0.40
N GLN A 270 8.84 -4.66 1.16
CA GLN A 270 9.54 -5.95 1.24
C GLN A 270 8.67 -7.03 1.89
N GLU A 271 7.83 -6.67 2.85
CA GLU A 271 6.94 -7.62 3.53
C GLU A 271 5.86 -8.15 2.59
N VAL A 272 5.16 -7.26 1.86
CA VAL A 272 4.21 -7.69 0.82
C VAL A 272 4.91 -8.35 -0.37
N GLY A 273 6.12 -7.92 -0.72
CA GLY A 273 6.93 -8.55 -1.77
C GLY A 273 7.28 -10.00 -1.45
N ARG A 274 7.61 -10.33 -0.20
CA ARG A 274 7.80 -11.72 0.24
C ARG A 274 6.52 -12.55 0.15
N LYS A 275 5.36 -11.98 0.49
CA LYS A 275 4.05 -12.64 0.33
C LYS A 275 3.76 -12.91 -1.15
N LEU A 276 4.01 -11.93 -2.04
CA LEU A 276 3.87 -12.07 -3.49
C LEU A 276 4.80 -13.14 -4.06
N SER A 277 6.07 -13.16 -3.65
CA SER A 277 7.07 -14.14 -4.14
C SER A 277 6.61 -15.59 -3.95
N LYS A 278 5.97 -15.90 -2.82
CA LYS A 278 5.41 -17.24 -2.57
C LYS A 278 4.32 -17.59 -3.59
N TYR A 279 3.46 -16.64 -3.92
CA TYR A 279 2.39 -16.83 -4.91
C TYR A 279 2.96 -16.98 -6.33
N THR A 280 3.85 -16.07 -6.76
CA THR A 280 4.42 -16.09 -8.12
C THR A 280 5.28 -17.33 -8.37
N LEU A 281 6.05 -17.79 -7.37
CA LEU A 281 6.80 -19.05 -7.44
C LEU A 281 5.86 -20.26 -7.56
N LYS A 282 4.78 -20.31 -6.78
CA LYS A 282 3.77 -21.37 -6.88
C LYS A 282 3.14 -21.38 -8.27
N LYS A 283 2.69 -20.22 -8.77
CA LYS A 283 2.07 -20.06 -10.09
C LYS A 283 3.00 -20.49 -11.22
N ARG A 284 4.28 -20.09 -11.16
CA ARG A 284 5.28 -20.51 -12.15
C ARG A 284 5.49 -22.02 -12.14
N ARG A 285 5.62 -22.63 -10.95
CA ARG A 285 5.78 -24.08 -10.81
C ARG A 285 4.58 -24.85 -11.39
N VAL A 286 3.36 -24.39 -11.10
CA VAL A 286 2.13 -24.96 -11.65
C VAL A 286 2.07 -24.82 -13.16
N GLY A 287 2.37 -23.63 -13.70
CA GLY A 287 2.37 -23.40 -15.15
C GLY A 287 3.42 -24.23 -15.90
N ASP A 288 4.61 -24.40 -15.33
CA ASP A 288 5.65 -25.26 -15.93
C ASP A 288 5.23 -26.74 -15.93
N GLU A 289 4.48 -27.18 -14.92
CA GLU A 289 3.94 -28.54 -14.85
C GLU A 289 2.81 -28.76 -15.85
N LEU A 290 1.87 -27.80 -15.97
CA LEU A 290 0.80 -27.84 -16.97
C LEU A 290 1.35 -27.86 -18.40
N LYS A 291 2.38 -27.07 -18.69
CA LYS A 291 3.07 -27.11 -20.00
C LYS A 291 3.64 -28.49 -20.28
N LYS A 292 4.37 -29.08 -19.33
CA LYS A 292 4.92 -30.44 -19.48
C LYS A 292 3.83 -31.47 -19.70
N ARG A 293 2.73 -31.40 -18.93
CA ARG A 293 1.57 -32.29 -19.09
C ARG A 293 0.96 -32.16 -20.48
N SER A 294 0.70 -30.94 -20.94
CA SER A 294 0.17 -30.67 -22.29
C SER A 294 1.11 -31.17 -23.39
N TYR A 295 2.43 -31.02 -23.23
CA TYR A 295 3.39 -31.60 -24.18
C TYR A 295 3.30 -33.13 -24.20
N ILE A 296 3.30 -33.80 -23.03
CA ILE A 296 3.22 -35.26 -22.96
C ILE A 296 1.91 -35.76 -23.57
N GLU A 297 0.77 -35.14 -23.23
CA GLU A 297 -0.54 -35.49 -23.80
C GLU A 297 -0.56 -35.40 -25.32
N LYS A 298 0.12 -34.43 -25.94
CA LYS A 298 0.28 -34.36 -27.39
C LYS A 298 1.11 -35.51 -27.98
N TYR A 299 2.05 -36.07 -27.22
CA TYR A 299 2.89 -37.19 -27.66
C TYR A 299 2.25 -38.56 -27.37
N ILE A 300 1.28 -38.66 -26.47
CA ILE A 300 0.63 -39.94 -26.12
C ILE A 300 0.08 -40.67 -27.36
N PRO A 301 -0.67 -40.04 -28.28
CA PRO A 301 -1.19 -40.74 -29.45
C PRO A 301 -0.08 -41.30 -30.35
N HIS A 302 1.02 -40.56 -30.52
CA HIS A 302 2.16 -41.02 -31.30
C HIS A 302 2.90 -42.19 -30.64
N LEU A 303 3.00 -42.18 -29.31
CA LEU A 303 3.57 -43.28 -28.54
C LEU A 303 2.68 -44.53 -28.59
N ALA A 304 1.36 -44.36 -28.50
CA ALA A 304 0.40 -45.45 -28.63
C ALA A 304 0.46 -46.11 -30.02
N ALA A 305 0.52 -45.31 -31.09
CA ALA A 305 0.69 -45.80 -32.46
C ALA A 305 2.03 -46.55 -32.64
N ALA A 306 3.14 -46.01 -32.12
CA ALA A 306 4.44 -46.69 -32.17
C ALA A 306 4.46 -48.00 -31.37
N LEU A 307 3.82 -48.03 -30.20
CA LEU A 307 3.70 -49.24 -29.38
C LEU A 307 2.83 -50.30 -30.05
N LYS A 308 1.77 -49.88 -30.74
CA LYS A 308 0.92 -50.76 -31.53
C LYS A 308 1.71 -51.45 -32.64
N ASP A 309 2.49 -50.68 -33.41
CA ASP A 309 3.32 -51.22 -34.49
C ASP A 309 4.39 -52.18 -33.97
N LEU A 310 5.00 -51.86 -32.82
CA LEU A 310 6.11 -52.63 -32.25
C LEU A 310 5.67 -53.92 -31.55
N LEU A 311 4.45 -53.94 -30.99
CA LEU A 311 3.87 -55.08 -30.27
C LEU A 311 2.83 -55.85 -31.11
N GLU A 312 2.63 -55.48 -32.39
CA GLU A 312 1.64 -56.07 -33.31
C GLU A 312 0.22 -56.10 -32.71
N LEU A 313 -0.18 -55.02 -32.03
CA LEU A 313 -1.47 -54.91 -31.36
C LEU A 313 -2.60 -54.59 -32.35
N SER A 314 -3.82 -55.02 -32.01
CA SER A 314 -5.03 -54.71 -32.79
C SER A 314 -5.47 -53.24 -32.62
N ASP A 315 -6.23 -52.70 -33.58
CA ASP A 315 -6.76 -51.32 -33.53
C ASP A 315 -7.56 -51.03 -32.24
N GLY A 316 -8.26 -52.02 -31.68
CA GLY A 316 -9.00 -51.88 -30.43
C GLY A 316 -8.11 -51.77 -29.18
N GLN A 317 -6.85 -52.20 -29.26
CA GLN A 317 -5.89 -52.14 -28.15
C GLN A 317 -5.10 -50.83 -28.13
N GLU A 318 -5.02 -50.11 -29.25
CA GLU A 318 -4.38 -48.78 -29.32
C GLU A 318 -5.04 -47.78 -28.37
N GLY A 319 -6.37 -47.74 -28.34
CA GLY A 319 -7.12 -46.89 -27.41
C GLY A 319 -6.92 -47.27 -25.94
N ILE A 320 -6.73 -48.57 -25.64
CA ILE A 320 -6.45 -49.04 -24.28
C ILE A 320 -5.07 -48.57 -23.83
N VAL A 321 -4.07 -48.64 -24.70
CA VAL A 321 -2.70 -48.17 -24.43
C VAL A 321 -2.68 -46.65 -24.22
N GLU A 322 -3.41 -45.88 -25.03
CA GLU A 322 -3.55 -44.45 -24.84
C GLU A 322 -4.16 -44.08 -23.48
N ASP A 323 -5.24 -44.76 -23.08
CA ASP A 323 -5.89 -44.54 -21.78
C ASP A 323 -4.99 -44.97 -20.61
N GLU A 324 -4.21 -46.03 -20.77
CA GLU A 324 -3.24 -46.49 -19.77
C GLU A 324 -2.06 -45.52 -19.61
N LEU A 325 -1.56 -44.96 -20.72
CA LEU A 325 -0.54 -43.91 -20.72
C LEU A 325 -1.05 -42.61 -20.06
N LYS A 326 -2.32 -42.23 -20.31
CA LYS A 326 -2.96 -41.10 -19.62
C LYS A 326 -3.07 -41.36 -18.12
N ARG A 327 -3.50 -42.57 -17.70
CA ARG A 327 -3.56 -42.95 -16.28
C ARG A 327 -2.19 -42.96 -15.62
N LEU A 328 -1.15 -43.43 -16.31
CA LEU A 328 0.23 -43.39 -15.82
C LEU A 328 0.71 -41.96 -15.60
N LEU A 329 0.43 -41.07 -16.56
CA LEU A 329 0.74 -39.64 -16.46
C LEU A 329 0.10 -39.02 -15.21
N GLU A 330 -1.18 -39.31 -14.95
CA GLU A 330 -1.91 -38.81 -13.78
C GLU A 330 -1.39 -39.39 -12.46
N LYS A 331 -0.97 -40.67 -12.46
CA LYS A 331 -0.45 -41.34 -11.26
C LYS A 331 0.94 -40.84 -10.86
N GLU A 332 1.82 -40.57 -11.82
CA GLU A 332 3.17 -40.07 -11.52
C GLU A 332 3.21 -38.58 -11.19
N ARG A 333 2.39 -37.76 -11.85
CA ARG A 333 2.44 -36.29 -11.71
C ARG A 333 1.34 -35.70 -10.84
N GLY A 334 0.32 -36.49 -10.50
CA GLY A 334 -0.82 -36.06 -9.67
C GLY A 334 -1.81 -35.15 -10.41
N GLN A 335 -2.87 -34.75 -9.71
CA GLN A 335 -3.80 -33.71 -10.17
C GLN A 335 -3.21 -32.34 -9.83
N VAL A 336 -3.02 -31.50 -10.85
CA VAL A 336 -2.56 -30.13 -10.69
C VAL A 336 -3.78 -29.23 -10.79
N GLU A 337 -4.08 -28.48 -9.73
CA GLU A 337 -5.09 -27.42 -9.80
C GLU A 337 -4.60 -26.33 -10.73
N ASP A 338 -5.41 -26.02 -11.74
CA ASP A 338 -5.12 -24.89 -12.61
C ASP A 338 -5.23 -23.58 -11.81
N MET A 339 -4.19 -22.77 -11.91
CA MET A 339 -4.11 -21.43 -11.31
C MET A 339 -4.46 -20.34 -12.33
N GLU A 340 -5.14 -20.71 -13.42
CA GLU A 340 -5.76 -19.74 -14.32
C GLU A 340 -6.72 -18.80 -13.58
N PHE A 341 -6.70 -17.55 -14.02
CA PHE A 341 -7.55 -16.52 -13.45
C PHE A 341 -8.99 -16.80 -13.80
N ASP A 342 -9.82 -16.84 -12.76
CA ASP A 342 -11.26 -16.98 -12.89
C ASP A 342 -11.89 -15.74 -12.24
N ALA A 343 -12.45 -14.88 -13.08
CA ALA A 343 -13.04 -13.60 -12.68
C ALA A 343 -14.18 -13.79 -11.68
N SER A 344 -14.87 -14.94 -11.71
CA SER A 344 -16.01 -15.25 -10.86
C SER A 344 -15.63 -15.65 -9.42
N LYS A 345 -14.35 -15.98 -9.17
CA LYS A 345 -13.88 -16.38 -7.83
C LYS A 345 -13.88 -15.23 -6.84
N ASN A 346 -13.73 -14.00 -7.32
CA ASN A 346 -13.76 -12.83 -6.46
C ASN A 346 -15.21 -12.37 -6.20
N LYS A 347 -15.86 -13.01 -5.22
CA LYS A 347 -17.24 -12.66 -4.80
C LYS A 347 -17.40 -11.23 -4.27
N GLU A 348 -16.29 -10.61 -3.85
CA GLU A 348 -16.30 -9.22 -3.37
C GLU A 348 -16.20 -8.21 -4.52
N TYR A 349 -15.83 -8.65 -5.73
CA TYR A 349 -15.83 -7.84 -6.94
C TYR A 349 -17.15 -8.06 -7.68
N ASP A 350 -17.91 -6.99 -7.82
CA ASP A 350 -19.16 -7.01 -8.57
C ASP A 350 -18.94 -6.37 -9.94
N GLU A 351 -19.04 -7.18 -10.99
CA GLU A 351 -18.88 -6.71 -12.37
C GLU A 351 -19.95 -5.69 -12.76
N GLU A 352 -21.18 -5.81 -12.27
CA GLU A 352 -22.26 -4.86 -12.55
C GLU A 352 -21.93 -3.50 -11.92
N PHE A 353 -21.59 -3.46 -10.64
CA PHE A 353 -21.16 -2.20 -10.00
C PHE A 353 -19.87 -1.61 -10.61
N ALA A 354 -18.97 -2.45 -11.13
CA ALA A 354 -17.77 -2.01 -11.82
C ALA A 354 -18.00 -1.58 -13.30
N THR A 355 -19.14 -1.93 -13.90
CA THR A 355 -19.52 -1.58 -15.28
C THR A 355 -20.66 -0.57 -15.39
N ILE A 356 -21.41 -0.29 -14.33
CA ILE A 356 -22.35 0.83 -14.27
C ILE A 356 -21.59 2.12 -14.64
N GLY A 357 -21.87 2.66 -15.83
CA GLY A 357 -21.17 3.81 -16.45
C GLY A 357 -20.13 3.51 -17.55
N LYS A 358 -19.90 2.23 -17.92
CA LYS A 358 -19.01 1.79 -19.02
C LYS A 358 -19.74 1.37 -20.30
N GLU A 359 -21.06 1.51 -20.37
CA GLU A 359 -21.89 0.96 -21.46
C GLU A 359 -21.53 1.46 -22.87
N GLU A 360 -20.75 2.53 -23.03
CA GLU A 360 -20.36 3.05 -24.35
C GLU A 360 -19.02 2.53 -24.93
N GLU A 361 -18.13 1.90 -24.17
CA GLU A 361 -16.83 1.45 -24.73
C GLU A 361 -16.93 0.17 -25.57
N ARG A 362 -18.02 -0.61 -25.48
CA ARG A 362 -18.22 -1.82 -26.30
C ARG A 362 -18.83 -1.58 -27.68
N ALA A 363 -19.27 -0.35 -27.99
CA ALA A 363 -19.92 -0.03 -29.26
C ALA A 363 -18.96 0.55 -30.32
N GLY A 364 -17.66 0.68 -30.02
CA GLY A 364 -16.69 1.38 -30.87
C GLY A 364 -15.68 0.54 -31.64
N ASP A 365 -15.60 -0.78 -31.39
CA ASP A 365 -14.60 -1.66 -32.03
C ASP A 365 -15.15 -2.51 -33.20
N ASP A 366 -16.41 -2.31 -33.58
CA ASP A 366 -17.00 -2.87 -34.82
C ASP A 366 -17.44 -1.72 -35.76
N ALA A 367 -16.48 -1.01 -36.36
CA ALA A 367 -16.69 -0.15 -37.52
C ALA A 367 -15.41 0.05 -38.36
#